data_AF-A0A3N6A5C8-F1
#
_entry.id   AF-A0A3N6A5C8-F1
#
_cell.length_a   1.000
_cell.length_b   1.000
_cell.length_c   1.000
_cell.angle_alpha   90.00
_cell.angle_beta   90.00
_cell.angle_gamma   90.00
#
_symmetry.space_group_name_H-M   'P 1'
#
loop_
_entity.id
_entity.type
_entity.pdbx_description
1 polymer ?
#
loop_
_entity_poly.entity_id
_entity_poly.type
_entity_poly.pdbx_seq_one_letter_code
_entity_poly.pdbx_strand_id
1 'polypeptide(L)'
;MNQPDRFPLDPDGIHPETVPKREVPGTGAKIPVIGLGTFGSDHVSGEQVAEAVVGAARVGYRHFDCASVYGNEHLIGSSFRQILASGVRRQDLWVTSKLWNDKHGEKDVIPSCEKSLKDLQLEYVDLYLIHWRDKE
;
A
#
# COMPACT_ATOMS: atom_id res chain seq x y z
N MET A 1 -9.68 7.55 -28.05
CA MET A 1 -8.80 6.43 -28.42
C MET A 1 -8.74 5.51 -27.21
N ASN A 2 -9.44 4.37 -27.26
CA ASN A 2 -9.45 3.37 -26.19
C ASN A 2 -8.04 2.81 -26.03
N GLN A 3 -7.40 3.04 -24.88
CA GLN A 3 -6.25 2.22 -24.49
C GLN A 3 -6.79 0.92 -23.89
N PRO A 4 -6.38 -0.26 -24.39
CA PRO A 4 -6.79 -1.53 -23.80
C PRO A 4 -6.21 -1.62 -22.37
N ASP A 5 -6.97 -2.24 -21.47
CA ASP A 5 -6.65 -2.41 -20.05
C ASP A 5 -5.19 -2.82 -19.85
N ARG A 6 -4.34 -1.88 -19.42
CA ARG A 6 -2.90 -2.14 -19.30
C ARG A 6 -2.60 -3.14 -18.17
N PHE A 7 -3.50 -3.27 -17.21
CA PHE A 7 -3.39 -4.22 -16.12
C PHE A 7 -4.53 -5.24 -16.20
N PRO A 8 -4.25 -6.52 -16.50
CA PRO A 8 -5.28 -7.51 -16.69
C PRO A 8 -5.97 -7.80 -15.36
N LEU A 9 -7.25 -7.41 -15.27
CA LEU A 9 -8.11 -7.84 -14.18
C LEU A 9 -8.46 -9.30 -14.36
N ASP A 10 -8.60 -10.00 -13.24
CA ASP A 10 -9.12 -11.36 -13.22
C ASP A 10 -10.59 -11.37 -13.72
N PRO A 11 -11.01 -12.32 -14.58
CA PRO A 11 -12.40 -12.43 -15.02
C PRO A 11 -13.43 -12.50 -13.89
N ASP A 12 -13.04 -13.08 -12.75
CA ASP A 12 -13.88 -13.18 -11.55
C ASP A 12 -13.62 -12.03 -10.56
N GLY A 13 -12.77 -11.07 -10.94
CA GLY A 13 -12.40 -9.90 -10.15
C GLY A 13 -13.46 -8.81 -10.12
N ILE A 14 -13.26 -7.84 -9.21
CA ILE A 14 -14.11 -6.65 -9.09
C ILE A 14 -13.47 -5.49 -9.83
N HIS A 15 -14.26 -4.75 -10.61
CA HIS A 15 -13.78 -3.53 -11.24
C HIS A 15 -13.44 -2.49 -10.16
N PRO A 16 -12.20 -1.98 -10.06
CA PRO A 16 -11.78 -1.12 -8.94
C PRO A 16 -12.66 0.10 -8.67
N GLU A 17 -13.24 0.70 -9.72
CA GLU A 17 -14.12 1.87 -9.58
C GLU A 17 -15.48 1.57 -8.95
N THR A 18 -15.90 0.30 -8.88
CA THR A 18 -17.16 -0.06 -8.20
C THR A 18 -16.96 -0.28 -6.70
N VAL A 19 -15.71 -0.36 -6.21
CA VAL A 19 -15.43 -0.47 -4.78
C VAL A 19 -15.80 0.86 -4.11
N PRO A 20 -16.69 0.85 -3.09
CA PRO A 20 -17.07 2.08 -2.41
C PRO A 20 -15.86 2.78 -1.80
N LYS A 21 -15.87 4.11 -1.83
CA LYS A 21 -14.84 4.95 -1.21
C LYS A 21 -15.49 5.82 -0.13
N ARG A 22 -14.80 6.03 0.99
CA ARG A 22 -15.24 6.91 2.09
C ARG A 22 -14.30 8.09 2.21
N GLU A 23 -14.84 9.23 2.61
CA GLU A 23 -14.01 10.40 2.88
C GLU A 23 -13.25 10.20 4.20
N VAL A 24 -11.96 10.50 4.18
CA VAL A 24 -11.15 10.60 5.39
C VAL A 24 -11.48 11.95 6.07
N PRO A 25 -11.99 11.93 7.31
CA PRO A 25 -12.43 13.16 7.98
C PRO A 25 -11.34 14.23 8.01
N GLY A 26 -11.70 15.45 7.61
CA GLY A 26 -10.80 16.61 7.69
C GLY A 26 -9.77 16.75 6.57
N THR A 27 -9.71 15.81 5.61
CA THR A 27 -8.74 15.89 4.49
C THR A 27 -9.39 15.99 3.11
N GLY A 28 -10.64 15.53 2.96
CA GLY A 28 -11.32 15.43 1.67
C GLY A 28 -10.81 14.27 0.78
N ALA A 29 -9.79 13.53 1.21
CA ALA A 29 -9.28 12.35 0.51
C ALA A 29 -10.28 11.19 0.60
N LYS A 30 -10.34 10.34 -0.44
CA LYS A 30 -11.29 9.22 -0.52
C LYS A 30 -10.57 7.87 -0.47
N ILE A 31 -10.73 7.15 0.64
CA ILE A 31 -10.13 5.83 0.86
C ILE A 31 -11.06 4.71 0.35
N PRO A 32 -10.56 3.71 -0.42
CA PRO A 32 -11.32 2.50 -0.73
C PRO A 32 -11.65 1.72 0.55
N VAL A 33 -12.92 1.31 0.72
CA VAL A 33 -13.41 0.72 1.97
C VAL A 33 -12.90 -0.70 2.25
N ILE A 34 -12.27 -1.34 1.26
CA ILE A 34 -11.64 -2.64 1.39
C ILE A 34 -10.18 -2.48 1.01
N GLY A 35 -9.28 -2.94 1.88
CA GLY A 35 -7.83 -2.94 1.66
C GLY A 35 -7.19 -4.28 2.03
N LEU A 36 -6.03 -4.54 1.45
CA LEU A 36 -5.19 -5.70 1.77
C LEU A 36 -4.14 -5.31 2.81
N GLY A 37 -4.13 -5.98 3.96
CA GLY A 37 -3.05 -5.88 4.93
C GLY A 37 -1.83 -6.71 4.51
N THR A 38 -0.64 -6.16 4.70
CA THR A 38 0.63 -6.81 4.31
C THR A 38 1.47 -7.29 5.49
N PHE A 39 0.86 -7.54 6.65
CA PHE A 39 1.55 -8.20 7.75
C PHE A 39 1.68 -9.71 7.46
N GLY A 40 2.91 -10.23 7.57
CA GLY A 40 3.19 -11.65 7.37
C GLY A 40 2.93 -12.50 8.62
N SER A 41 3.36 -13.75 8.57
CA SER A 41 3.45 -14.64 9.73
C SER A 41 4.58 -15.64 9.53
N ASP A 42 4.89 -16.43 10.55
CA ASP A 42 5.92 -17.49 10.45
C ASP A 42 5.60 -18.57 9.39
N HIS A 43 4.37 -18.58 8.86
CA HIS A 43 3.91 -19.49 7.82
C HIS A 43 3.80 -18.86 6.43
N VAL A 44 4.02 -17.55 6.30
CA VAL A 44 3.89 -16.82 5.03
C VAL A 44 5.09 -15.88 4.88
N SER A 45 5.95 -16.16 3.89
CA SER A 45 7.15 -15.35 3.64
C SER A 45 6.80 -13.95 3.12
N GLY A 46 7.74 -13.01 3.25
CA GLY A 46 7.57 -11.66 2.70
C GLY A 46 7.34 -11.65 1.18
N GLU A 47 7.95 -12.60 0.46
CA GLU A 47 7.76 -12.79 -0.97
C GLU A 47 6.33 -13.25 -1.29
N GLN A 48 5.78 -14.18 -0.52
CA GLN A 48 4.39 -14.63 -0.69
C GLN A 48 3.40 -13.48 -0.42
N VAL A 49 3.68 -12.63 0.57
CA VAL A 49 2.88 -11.40 0.79
C VAL A 49 3.02 -10.43 -0.39
N ALA A 50 4.22 -10.26 -0.94
CA ALA A 50 4.45 -9.41 -2.11
C ALA A 50 3.73 -9.93 -3.36
N GLU A 51 3.71 -11.25 -3.58
CA GLU A 51 2.91 -11.89 -4.63
C GLU A 51 1.42 -11.65 -4.42
N ALA A 52 0.94 -11.75 -3.18
CA ALA A 52 -0.45 -11.47 -2.82
C ALA A 52 -0.84 -10.01 -3.12
N VAL A 53 0.07 -9.04 -3.00
CA VAL A 53 -0.20 -7.64 -3.41
C VAL A 53 -0.50 -7.54 -4.91
N VAL A 54 0.27 -8.24 -5.75
CA VAL A 54 0.03 -8.28 -7.21
C VAL A 54 -1.29 -8.99 -7.52
N GLY A 55 -1.56 -10.12 -6.86
CA GLY A 55 -2.81 -10.86 -7.00
C GLY A 55 -4.03 -10.04 -6.57
N ALA A 56 -3.95 -9.35 -5.43
CA ALA A 56 -5.00 -8.48 -4.94
C ALA A 56 -5.30 -7.34 -5.92
N ALA A 57 -4.26 -6.72 -6.50
CA ALA A 57 -4.45 -5.73 -7.54
C ALA A 57 -5.23 -6.30 -8.74
N ARG A 58 -4.94 -7.54 -9.16
CA ARG A 58 -5.61 -8.25 -10.28
C ARG A 58 -7.09 -8.49 -10.02
N VAL A 59 -7.47 -8.79 -8.77
CA VAL A 59 -8.88 -9.02 -8.42
C VAL A 59 -9.62 -7.74 -8.02
N GLY A 60 -8.97 -6.56 -8.10
CA GLY A 60 -9.64 -5.26 -7.98
C GLY A 60 -9.18 -4.38 -6.83
N TYR A 61 -8.29 -4.86 -5.95
CA TYR A 61 -7.83 -4.06 -4.81
C TYR A 61 -7.03 -2.85 -5.27
N ARG A 62 -7.29 -1.72 -4.61
CA ARG A 62 -6.53 -0.49 -4.77
C ARG A 62 -6.05 0.10 -3.45
N HIS A 63 -6.39 -0.51 -2.31
CA HIS A 63 -5.94 -0.08 -0.99
C HIS A 63 -5.02 -1.14 -0.41
N PHE A 64 -3.80 -0.74 -0.07
CA PHE A 64 -2.76 -1.58 0.53
C PHE A 64 -2.29 -0.97 1.85
N ASP A 65 -2.31 -1.78 2.90
CA ASP A 65 -1.91 -1.39 4.25
C ASP A 65 -0.57 -2.04 4.61
N CYS A 66 0.45 -1.20 4.73
CA CYS A 66 1.84 -1.55 5.02
C CYS A 66 2.27 -0.99 6.39
N ALA A 67 3.48 -1.34 6.82
CA ALA A 67 4.17 -0.70 7.93
C ALA A 67 5.65 -1.04 7.88
N SER A 68 6.52 -0.12 8.31
CA SER A 68 7.97 -0.33 8.33
C SER A 68 8.38 -1.55 9.17
N VAL A 69 7.72 -1.76 10.32
CA VAL A 69 7.99 -2.88 11.23
C VAL A 69 7.68 -4.25 10.63
N TYR A 70 6.85 -4.34 9.59
CA TYR A 70 6.55 -5.62 8.95
C TYR A 70 7.76 -6.19 8.21
N GLY A 71 8.81 -5.38 7.99
CA GLY A 71 10.09 -5.83 7.43
C GLY A 71 10.04 -6.19 5.96
N ASN A 72 8.89 -6.03 5.29
CA ASN A 72 8.67 -6.50 3.92
C ASN A 72 8.37 -5.36 2.91
N GLU A 73 8.38 -4.08 3.32
CA GLU A 73 8.08 -2.95 2.42
C GLU A 73 8.94 -2.93 1.14
N HIS A 74 10.21 -3.35 1.22
CA HIS A 74 11.12 -3.44 0.08
C HIS A 74 10.67 -4.48 -0.97
N LEU A 75 10.03 -5.56 -0.54
CA LEU A 75 9.44 -6.58 -1.41
C LEU A 75 8.13 -6.05 -2.01
N ILE A 76 7.29 -5.42 -1.18
CA ILE A 76 6.05 -4.78 -1.63
C ILE A 76 6.32 -3.69 -2.67
N GLY A 77 7.40 -2.91 -2.51
CA GLY A 77 7.76 -1.89 -3.49
C GLY A 77 8.04 -2.45 -4.88
N SER A 78 8.56 -3.69 -4.96
CA SER A 78 8.73 -4.39 -6.23
C SER A 78 7.37 -4.76 -6.85
N SER A 79 6.40 -5.18 -6.04
CA SER A 79 5.02 -5.41 -6.47
C SER A 79 4.35 -4.14 -6.97
N PHE A 80 4.50 -3.01 -6.26
CA PHE A 80 3.98 -1.73 -6.73
C PHE A 80 4.63 -1.29 -8.03
N ARG A 81 5.95 -1.39 -8.18
CA ARG A 81 6.63 -1.12 -9.46
C ARG A 81 6.02 -1.95 -10.59
N GLN A 82 5.77 -3.24 -10.37
CA GLN A 82 5.15 -4.11 -11.37
C GLN A 82 3.71 -3.66 -11.72
N ILE A 83 2.89 -3.36 -10.73
CA ILE A 83 1.50 -2.90 -10.90
C ILE A 83 1.46 -1.58 -11.70
N LEU A 84 2.34 -0.64 -11.35
CA LEU A 84 2.43 0.67 -12.01
C LEU A 84 2.99 0.56 -13.44
N ALA A 85 4.02 -0.26 -13.66
CA ALA A 85 4.56 -0.53 -15.00
C ALA A 85 3.53 -1.17 -15.94
N SER A 86 2.57 -1.90 -15.35
CA SER A 86 1.43 -2.47 -16.04
C SER A 86 0.26 -1.46 -16.17
N GLY A 87 0.51 -0.17 -15.99
CA GLY A 87 -0.43 0.89 -16.35
C GLY A 87 -1.52 1.24 -15.34
N VAL A 88 -1.53 0.66 -14.13
CA VAL A 88 -2.26 1.27 -13.02
C VAL A 88 -1.56 2.57 -12.66
N ARG A 89 -2.29 3.68 -12.51
CA ARG A 89 -1.68 4.96 -12.17
C ARG A 89 -1.44 5.03 -10.67
N ARG A 90 -0.40 5.74 -10.23
CA ARG A 90 -0.11 5.87 -8.79
C ARG A 90 -1.28 6.46 -8.00
N GLN A 91 -1.97 7.44 -8.56
CA GLN A 91 -3.16 8.04 -7.93
C GLN A 91 -4.39 7.12 -7.87
N ASP A 92 -4.37 5.97 -8.55
CA ASP A 92 -5.42 4.97 -8.44
C ASP A 92 -5.16 4.01 -7.28
N LEU A 93 -3.97 4.03 -6.67
CA LEU A 93 -3.62 3.27 -5.47
C LEU A 93 -3.78 4.15 -4.23
N TRP A 94 -4.27 3.55 -3.16
CA TRP A 94 -4.21 4.04 -1.80
C TRP A 94 -3.21 3.20 -1.00
N VAL A 95 -2.11 3.80 -0.58
CA VAL A 95 -1.05 3.13 0.17
C VAL A 95 -0.94 3.75 1.55
N THR A 96 -1.11 2.92 2.57
CA THR A 96 -0.93 3.30 3.98
C THR A 96 0.39 2.72 4.48
N SER A 97 1.20 3.51 5.20
CA SER A 97 2.33 2.98 5.99
C SER A 97 2.29 3.55 7.41
N LYS A 98 3.13 3.01 8.30
CA LYS A 98 3.08 3.29 9.74
C LYS A 98 4.47 3.55 10.31
N LEU A 99 4.57 4.58 11.13
CA LEU A 99 5.73 4.93 11.96
C LEU A 99 5.82 3.95 13.14
N TRP A 100 6.94 3.24 13.27
CA TRP A 100 7.16 2.32 14.39
C TRP A 100 7.52 3.05 15.69
N ASN A 101 7.31 2.38 16.81
CA ASN A 101 7.39 2.93 18.16
C ASN A 101 8.75 3.55 18.51
N ASP A 102 9.83 3.01 17.93
CA ASP A 102 11.20 3.47 18.13
C ASP A 102 11.56 4.74 17.31
N LYS A 103 10.60 5.29 16.53
CA LYS A 103 10.78 6.48 15.66
C LYS A 103 9.86 7.66 16.01
N HIS A 104 9.29 7.70 17.21
CA HIS A 104 8.45 8.81 17.66
C HIS A 104 9.21 10.12 17.98
N GLY A 105 10.54 10.12 17.93
CA GLY A 105 11.34 11.34 18.12
C GLY A 105 11.16 12.31 16.95
N GLU A 106 11.10 13.61 17.22
CA GLU A 106 10.89 14.64 16.18
C GLU A 106 11.87 14.52 15.00
N LYS A 107 13.13 14.17 15.30
CA LYS A 107 14.19 13.98 14.31
C LYS A 107 14.12 12.65 13.56
N ASP A 108 13.30 11.69 14.02
CA ASP A 108 13.26 10.32 13.53
C ASP A 108 12.06 10.06 12.61
N VAL A 109 10.98 10.85 12.75
CA VAL A 109 9.73 10.70 11.98
C VAL A 109 9.97 10.84 10.47
N ILE A 110 10.61 11.94 10.05
CA ILE A 110 10.86 12.21 8.62
C ILE A 110 11.77 11.14 8.02
N PRO A 111 12.95 10.82 8.59
CA PRO A 111 13.81 9.75 8.06
C PRO A 111 13.12 8.38 8.00
N SER A 112 12.25 8.07 8.98
CA SER A 112 11.48 6.83 8.95
C SER A 112 10.48 6.78 7.80
N CYS A 113 9.80 7.89 7.52
CA CYS A 113 8.88 7.99 6.38
C CYS A 113 9.64 7.90 5.05
N GLU A 114 10.75 8.61 4.90
CA GLU A 114 11.61 8.56 3.71
C GLU A 114 12.16 7.15 3.44
N LYS A 115 12.51 6.41 4.50
CA LYS A 115 12.89 5.00 4.38
C LYS A 115 11.73 4.16 3.84
N SER A 116 10.52 4.30 4.38
CA SER A 116 9.35 3.59 3.86
C SER A 116 9.05 3.95 2.40
N LEU A 117 9.14 5.22 2.02
CA LEU A 117 8.98 5.67 0.63
C LEU A 117 10.01 5.02 -0.31
N LYS A 118 11.29 4.97 0.11
CA LYS A 118 12.35 4.30 -0.64
C LYS A 118 12.09 2.80 -0.79
N ASP A 119 11.73 2.13 0.29
CA ASP A 119 11.49 0.69 0.31
C ASP A 119 10.25 0.33 -0.55
N LEU A 120 9.16 1.08 -0.40
CA LEU A 120 7.95 0.95 -1.22
C LEU A 120 8.13 1.45 -2.66
N GLN A 121 9.23 2.13 -2.96
CA GLN A 121 9.54 2.70 -4.27
C GLN A 121 8.48 3.70 -4.75
N LEU A 122 8.02 4.55 -3.83
CA LEU A 122 6.98 5.55 -4.05
C LEU A 122 7.50 6.95 -3.68
N GLU A 123 6.89 7.98 -4.28
CA GLU A 123 7.18 9.39 -3.95
C GLU A 123 6.34 9.89 -2.76
N TYR A 124 5.19 9.24 -2.51
CA TYR A 124 4.30 9.54 -1.38
C TYR A 124 3.51 8.31 -0.95
N VAL A 125 3.00 8.34 0.28
CA VAL A 125 1.93 7.46 0.79
C VAL A 125 0.66 8.29 0.98
N ASP A 126 -0.50 7.65 0.83
CA ASP A 126 -1.82 8.31 0.94
C ASP A 126 -2.20 8.53 2.41
N LEU A 127 -1.67 7.69 3.31
CA LEU A 127 -1.87 7.79 4.74
C LEU A 127 -0.62 7.32 5.49
N TYR A 128 -0.18 8.09 6.48
CA TYR A 128 0.91 7.71 7.39
C TYR A 128 0.44 7.78 8.83
N LEU A 129 0.51 6.66 9.54
CA LEU A 129 -0.05 6.51 10.89
C LEU A 129 1.05 6.29 11.94
N ILE A 130 0.81 6.78 13.16
CA ILE A 130 1.55 6.28 14.33
C ILE A 130 1.07 4.85 14.61
N HIS A 131 1.97 3.86 14.61
CA HIS A 131 1.57 2.45 14.69
C HIS A 131 0.96 2.11 16.05
N TRP A 132 1.63 2.48 17.13
CA TRP A 132 1.11 2.39 18.49
C TRP A 132 1.42 3.66 19.27
N ARG A 133 0.63 3.95 20.30
CA ARG A 133 0.87 5.13 21.14
C ARG A 133 2.07 4.96 22.09
N ASP A 134 2.46 3.72 22.36
CA ASP A 134 3.40 3.38 23.43
C ASP A 134 4.86 3.47 22.92
N LYS A 135 5.75 4.02 23.75
CA LYS A 135 7.20 4.09 23.52
C LYS A 135 7.87 3.00 24.34
N GLU A 136 7.76 1.74 23.91
CA GLU A 136 8.60 0.66 24.45
C GLU A 136 9.80 0.41 23.54
#